data_AF-A0AAE1RLX6-F1
#
_entry.id   AF-A0AAE1RLX6-F1
#
_cell.length_a   1.000
_cell.length_b   1.000
_cell.length_c   1.000
_cell.angle_alpha   90.00
_cell.angle_beta   90.00
_cell.angle_gamma   90.00
#
_symmetry.space_group_name_H-M   'P 1'
#
loop_
_entity.id
_entity.type
_entity.pdbx_description
1 polymer ?
#
loop_
_entity_poly.entity_id
_entity_poly.type
_entity_poly.pdbx_seq_one_letter_code
_entity_poly.pdbx_strand_id
1 'polypeptide(L)'
;MSVPSLSHEEDEVDHATHRLCTSREAADVVWFKVTVLEGRKRAGGRVYTKKMKGRNKVAAADLGGSVLTGTLGNPLGLLARQLSYTLHKVRDECPLYHADGKPVDKDLD
;
A
#
# COMPACT_ATOMS: atom_id res chain seq x y z
N MET A 1 22.56 19.24 -32.30
CA MET A 1 22.60 19.60 -30.87
C MET A 1 21.57 18.73 -30.17
N SER A 2 22.04 17.71 -29.45
CA SER A 2 21.20 16.76 -28.73
C SER A 2 20.71 17.39 -27.43
N VAL A 3 19.39 17.54 -27.29
CA VAL A 3 18.74 17.87 -26.03
C VAL A 3 18.97 16.73 -25.02
N PRO A 4 19.40 17.01 -23.78
CA PRO A 4 19.48 15.97 -22.77
C PRO A 4 18.06 15.60 -22.33
N SER A 5 17.74 14.32 -22.38
CA SER A 5 16.54 13.76 -21.73
C SER A 5 16.73 13.89 -20.22
N LEU A 6 16.12 14.91 -19.62
CA LEU A 6 15.88 14.90 -18.19
C LEU A 6 14.97 13.71 -17.89
N SER A 7 15.53 12.66 -17.28
CA SER A 7 14.74 11.73 -16.49
C SER A 7 14.14 12.53 -15.34
N HIS A 8 12.94 13.04 -15.55
CA HIS A 8 12.10 13.47 -14.43
C HIS A 8 11.82 12.21 -13.61
N GLU A 9 12.61 12.05 -12.55
CA GLU A 9 12.16 11.33 -11.37
C GLU A 9 10.94 12.13 -10.90
N GLU A 10 9.75 11.60 -11.16
CA GLU A 10 8.52 12.20 -10.67
C GLU A 10 8.54 12.07 -9.15
N ASP A 11 9.02 13.13 -8.50
CA ASP A 11 8.89 13.33 -7.06
C ASP A 11 7.40 13.59 -6.76
N GLU A 12 6.61 12.52 -6.79
CA GLU A 12 5.22 12.50 -6.35
C GLU A 12 5.21 12.65 -4.82
N VAL A 13 5.14 13.91 -4.37
CA VAL A 13 5.03 14.25 -2.96
C VAL A 13 3.60 13.98 -2.51
N ASP A 14 3.35 12.78 -2.02
CA ASP A 14 2.08 12.42 -1.41
C ASP A 14 2.23 12.15 0.10
N HIS A 15 1.11 12.17 0.84
CA HIS A 15 1.04 12.33 2.31
C HIS A 15 0.35 11.13 3.01
N ALA A 16 0.15 11.15 4.33
CA ALA A 16 -0.62 10.11 5.04
C ALA A 16 -2.05 9.91 4.49
N THR A 17 -2.52 8.65 4.40
CA THR A 17 -3.77 8.27 3.70
C THR A 17 -5.02 9.06 4.13
N HIS A 18 -5.22 9.26 5.44
CA HIS A 18 -6.35 10.06 5.93
C HIS A 18 -6.24 11.53 5.47
N ARG A 19 -5.04 12.11 5.56
CA ARG A 19 -4.82 13.51 5.17
C ARG A 19 -5.03 13.71 3.67
N LEU A 20 -4.58 12.76 2.84
CA LEU A 20 -4.82 12.75 1.41
C LEU A 20 -6.32 12.69 1.06
N CYS A 21 -7.07 11.84 1.76
CA CYS A 21 -8.52 11.75 1.60
C CYS A 21 -9.19 13.09 1.91
N THR A 22 -8.86 13.69 3.06
CA THR A 22 -9.41 14.99 3.46
C THR A 22 -8.97 16.13 2.55
N SER A 23 -7.73 16.15 2.08
CA SER A 23 -7.25 17.22 1.19
C SER A 23 -7.90 17.15 -0.18
N ARG A 24 -8.17 15.93 -0.67
CA ARG A 24 -8.86 15.73 -1.93
C ARG A 24 -10.31 16.17 -1.84
N GLU A 25 -11.03 15.75 -0.80
CA GLU A 25 -12.39 16.21 -0.56
C GLU A 25 -12.47 17.74 -0.37
N ALA A 26 -11.53 18.32 0.39
CA ALA A 26 -11.48 19.76 0.62
C ALA A 26 -11.15 20.58 -0.64
N ALA A 27 -10.46 20.01 -1.63
CA ALA A 27 -10.14 20.65 -2.90
C ALA A 27 -11.24 20.42 -3.96
N ASP A 28 -11.91 19.27 -3.93
CA ASP A 28 -12.95 18.89 -4.89
C ASP A 28 -14.31 19.52 -4.55
N VAL A 29 -14.67 19.57 -3.26
CA VAL A 29 -15.99 20.06 -2.79
C VAL A 29 -15.95 21.56 -2.49
N VAL A 30 -14.79 22.06 -2.08
CA VAL A 30 -14.58 23.43 -1.64
C VAL A 30 -13.44 23.99 -2.47
N TRP A 31 -13.60 25.18 -3.04
CA TRP A 31 -12.65 25.80 -3.96
C TRP A 31 -11.41 26.36 -3.23
N PHE A 32 -10.89 25.64 -2.22
CA PHE A 32 -9.73 26.04 -1.45
C PHE A 32 -8.44 25.52 -2.07
N LYS A 33 -7.42 26.38 -2.03
CA LYS A 33 -6.05 25.95 -2.28
C LYS A 33 -5.54 25.18 -1.05
N VAL A 34 -5.33 23.88 -1.21
CA VAL A 34 -4.81 23.01 -0.15
C VAL A 34 -3.31 22.77 -0.35
N THR A 35 -2.55 22.80 0.74
CA THR A 35 -1.14 22.39 0.78
C THR A 35 -0.96 21.44 1.94
N VAL A 36 -0.33 20.28 1.69
CA VAL A 36 -0.12 19.26 2.71
C VAL A 36 1.38 19.13 3.00
N LEU A 37 1.74 18.95 4.27
CA LEU A 37 3.12 18.84 4.73
C LEU A 37 3.36 17.43 5.29
N GLU A 38 4.34 16.71 4.76
CA GLU A 38 4.71 15.35 5.17
C GLU A 38 6.19 15.32 5.60
N GLY A 39 6.47 14.69 6.75
CA GLY A 39 7.83 14.63 7.32
C GLY A 39 8.70 13.53 6.71
N ARG A 40 8.10 12.58 5.99
CA ARG A 40 8.80 11.52 5.28
C ARG A 40 9.01 11.90 3.81
N LYS A 41 10.00 11.28 3.17
CA LYS A 41 10.20 11.36 1.71
C LYS A 41 9.22 10.48 0.91
N ARG A 42 8.02 10.24 1.45
CA ARG A 42 6.99 9.40 0.83
C ARG A 42 5.62 9.58 1.48
N ALA A 43 4.60 9.22 0.71
CA ALA A 43 3.22 9.12 1.13
C ALA A 43 2.86 7.91 1.98
N GLY A 44 1.60 7.88 2.38
CA GLY A 44 0.91 6.74 2.97
C GLY A 44 1.03 6.64 4.48
N GLY A 45 1.99 7.34 5.10
CA GLY A 45 2.22 7.26 6.55
C GLY A 45 2.51 5.81 6.98
N ARG A 46 1.54 5.18 7.66
CA ARG A 46 1.57 3.77 8.11
C ARG A 46 1.21 2.75 7.02
N VAL A 47 0.81 3.20 5.83
CA VAL A 47 0.71 2.36 4.63
C VAL A 47 2.00 2.52 3.84
N TYR A 48 2.72 1.43 3.61
CA TYR A 48 4.03 1.49 2.94
C TYR A 48 4.35 0.21 2.20
N THR A 49 4.46 0.30 0.87
CA THR A 49 4.94 -0.77 0.01
C THR A 49 6.39 -0.53 -0.34
N LYS A 50 7.28 -1.48 0.00
CA LYS A 50 8.68 -1.47 -0.43
C LYS A 50 8.82 -2.28 -1.72
N LYS A 51 9.15 -1.61 -2.82
CA LYS A 51 9.53 -2.26 -4.08
C LYS A 51 10.99 -2.71 -4.00
N MET A 52 11.26 -3.93 -4.46
CA MET A 52 12.57 -4.55 -4.46
C MET A 52 12.88 -5.04 -5.87
N LYS A 53 14.09 -4.78 -6.37
CA LYS A 53 14.55 -5.23 -7.69
C LYS A 53 15.86 -5.99 -7.53
N GLY A 54 16.00 -7.12 -8.22
CA GLY A 54 17.25 -7.89 -8.21
C GLY A 54 17.17 -9.12 -9.12
N ARG A 55 18.29 -9.52 -9.72
CA ARG A 55 18.40 -10.71 -10.59
C ARG A 55 17.28 -10.80 -11.64
N ASN A 56 16.99 -9.69 -12.33
CA ASN A 56 15.90 -9.54 -13.32
C ASN A 56 14.49 -9.84 -12.77
N LYS A 57 14.27 -9.71 -11.47
CA LYS A 57 12.97 -9.85 -10.81
C LYS A 57 12.58 -8.54 -10.12
N VAL A 58 11.28 -8.29 -10.08
CA VAL A 58 10.66 -7.22 -9.31
C VAL A 58 9.76 -7.87 -8.27
N ALA A 59 9.88 -7.42 -7.03
CA ALA A 59 9.04 -7.83 -5.92
C ALA A 59 8.54 -6.60 -5.17
N ALA A 60 7.47 -6.77 -4.40
CA ALA A 60 6.94 -5.76 -3.51
C ALA A 60 6.55 -6.42 -2.18
N ALA A 61 6.75 -5.71 -1.08
CA ALA A 61 6.31 -6.13 0.25
C ALA A 61 5.72 -4.94 0.99
N ASP A 62 4.54 -5.14 1.58
CA ASP A 62 3.92 -4.13 2.44
C ASP A 62 4.49 -4.23 3.86
N LEU A 63 5.03 -3.12 4.34
CA LEU A 63 5.63 -2.97 5.67
C LEU A 63 4.69 -2.18 6.61
N GLY A 64 3.42 -2.10 6.25
CA GLY A 64 2.39 -1.28 6.88
C GLY A 64 1.01 -1.90 6.72
N GLY A 65 -0.03 -1.08 6.57
CA GLY A 65 -1.37 -1.59 6.25
C GLY A 65 -1.38 -2.39 4.94
N SER A 66 -1.80 -3.66 5.00
CA SER A 66 -1.76 -4.60 3.87
C SER A 66 -2.99 -5.50 3.75
N VAL A 67 -3.82 -5.61 4.79
CA VAL A 67 -4.98 -6.51 4.84
C VAL A 67 -6.27 -5.70 4.87
N LEU A 68 -7.22 -6.06 3.99
CA LEU A 68 -8.60 -5.61 4.07
C LEU A 68 -9.42 -6.64 4.85
N THR A 69 -9.98 -6.23 5.98
CA THR A 69 -10.84 -7.06 6.83
C THR A 69 -12.26 -7.14 6.25
N GLY A 70 -12.39 -7.73 5.06
CA GLY A 70 -13.62 -7.80 4.29
C GLY A 70 -13.83 -6.61 3.36
N THR A 71 -14.60 -6.83 2.28
CA THR A 71 -14.87 -5.84 1.23
C THR A 71 -16.32 -5.34 1.23
N LEU A 72 -17.26 -6.08 1.82
CA LEU A 72 -18.66 -5.67 1.91
C LEU A 72 -18.81 -4.54 2.95
N GLY A 73 -19.37 -3.41 2.54
CA GLY A 73 -19.52 -2.24 3.42
C GLY A 73 -18.19 -1.54 3.75
N ASN A 74 -17.06 -2.01 3.20
CA ASN A 74 -15.76 -1.41 3.40
C ASN A 74 -15.43 -0.48 2.22
N PRO A 75 -15.25 0.84 2.44
CA PRO A 75 -14.96 1.78 1.36
C PRO A 75 -13.65 1.45 0.62
N LEU A 76 -12.69 0.78 1.28
CA LEU A 76 -11.45 0.36 0.65
C LEU A 76 -11.67 -0.74 -0.41
N GLY A 77 -12.73 -1.55 -0.29
CA GLY A 77 -13.11 -2.53 -1.30
C GLY A 77 -13.59 -1.87 -2.60
N LEU A 78 -14.30 -0.74 -2.49
CA LEU A 78 -14.69 0.06 -3.66
C LEU A 78 -13.47 0.72 -4.30
N LEU A 79 -12.57 1.32 -3.49
CA LEU A 79 -11.34 1.94 -3.99
C LEU A 79 -10.45 0.92 -4.70
N ALA A 80 -10.33 -0.30 -4.16
CA ALA A 80 -9.57 -1.37 -4.81
C ALA A 80 -10.09 -1.67 -6.22
N ARG A 81 -11.41 -1.65 -6.41
CA ARG A 81 -12.03 -1.81 -7.73
C ARG A 81 -11.77 -0.61 -8.64
N GLN A 82 -11.93 0.62 -8.14
CA GLN A 82 -11.73 1.85 -8.94
C GLN A 82 -10.27 2.01 -9.40
N LEU A 83 -9.32 1.63 -8.56
CA LEU A 83 -7.88 1.72 -8.84
C LEU A 83 -7.33 0.45 -9.51
N SER A 84 -8.21 -0.52 -9.82
CA SER A 84 -7.83 -1.79 -10.45
C SER A 84 -6.78 -2.60 -9.66
N TYR A 85 -6.83 -2.53 -8.33
CA TYR A 85 -5.97 -3.35 -7.47
C TYR A 85 -6.47 -4.79 -7.41
N THR A 86 -5.52 -5.73 -7.53
CA THR A 86 -5.80 -7.16 -7.35
C THR A 86 -5.87 -7.47 -5.86
N LEU A 87 -7.02 -8.01 -5.41
CA LEU A 87 -7.19 -8.48 -4.04
C LEU A 87 -7.03 -10.00 -4.01
N HIS A 88 -6.20 -10.48 -3.08
CA HIS A 88 -6.00 -11.91 -2.85
C HIS A 88 -6.67 -12.31 -1.54
N LYS A 89 -7.53 -13.33 -1.58
CA LYS A 89 -8.13 -13.89 -0.36
C LYS A 89 -7.03 -14.61 0.42
N VAL A 90 -6.84 -14.21 1.68
CA VAL A 90 -5.99 -14.94 2.63
C VAL A 90 -6.65 -16.29 2.91
N ARG A 91 -5.89 -17.37 2.79
CA ARG A 91 -6.36 -18.72 3.13
C ARG A 91 -6.26 -18.91 4.63
N ASP A 92 -7.23 -19.62 5.19
CA ASP A 92 -7.30 -19.88 6.64
C ASP A 92 -6.35 -21.02 7.06
N GLU A 93 -5.78 -21.76 6.11
CA GLU A 93 -4.76 -22.78 6.37
C GLU A 93 -3.46 -22.12 6.87
N CYS A 94 -3.14 -22.34 8.15
CA CYS A 94 -1.99 -21.75 8.83
C CYS A 94 -1.24 -22.85 9.63
N PRO A 95 -0.44 -23.69 8.95
CA PRO A 95 0.25 -24.78 9.62
C PRO A 95 1.28 -24.25 10.63
N LEU A 96 1.18 -24.72 11.87
CA LEU A 96 2.16 -24.40 12.91
C LEU A 96 3.35 -25.36 12.87
N TYR A 97 4.52 -24.84 13.22
CA TYR A 97 5.77 -25.59 13.30
C TYR A 97 6.48 -25.29 14.61
N HIS A 98 7.09 -26.31 15.20
CA HIS A 98 7.96 -26.19 16.35
C HIS A 98 9.28 -25.50 15.99
N ALA A 99 10.06 -25.10 17.01
CA ALA A 99 11.38 -24.51 16.83
C ALA A 99 12.39 -25.44 16.14
N ASP A 100 12.16 -26.75 16.17
CA ASP A 100 12.95 -27.75 15.43
C ASP A 100 12.50 -27.91 13.96
N GLY A 101 11.49 -27.16 13.53
CA GLY A 101 10.96 -27.17 12.18
C GLY A 101 9.97 -28.31 11.88
N LYS A 102 9.61 -29.14 12.86
CA LYS A 102 8.58 -30.18 12.67
C LYS A 102 7.17 -29.59 12.79
N PRO A 103 6.18 -30.12 12.03
CA PRO A 103 4.80 -29.67 12.16
C PRO A 103 4.26 -29.99 13.56
N VAL A 104 3.41 -29.10 14.06
CA VAL A 104 2.63 -29.34 15.28
C VAL A 104 1.52 -30.36 14.98
N ASP A 105 1.14 -31.16 15.97
CA ASP A 105 0.00 -32.07 15.87
C ASP A 105 -1.32 -31.28 15.72
N LYS A 106 -2.17 -31.66 14.76
CA LYS A 106 -3.40 -30.95 14.45
C LYS A 106 -4.47 -31.05 15.54
N ASP A 107 -4.39 -32.07 16.39
CA ASP A 107 -5.29 -32.19 17.54
C ASP A 107 -4.88 -31.27 18.69
N LEU A 108 -3.63 -30.78 18.68
CA LEU A 108 -3.08 -29.85 19.67
C LEU A 108 -3.17 -28.38 19.22
N ASP A 109 -3.11 -28.14 17.91
CA ASP A 109 -3.31 -26.84 17.25
C ASP A 109 -4.77 -26.35 17.38
#